data_AF-A0A355H918-F1
#
_entry.id   AF-A0A355H918-F1
#
_cell.length_a   1.000
_cell.length_b   1.000
_cell.length_c   1.000
_cell.angle_alpha   90.00
_cell.angle_beta   90.00
_cell.angle_gamma   90.00
#
_symmetry.space_group_name_H-M   'P 1'
#
loop_
_entity.id
_entity.type
_entity.pdbx_description
1 polymer ?
#
loop_
_entity_poly.entity_id
_entity_poly.type
_entity_poly.pdbx_seq_one_letter_code
_entity_poly.pdbx_strand_id
1 'polypeptide(L)'
;MLHIVNGDCAVEALRESGIEGGFLSWIDVLHDGPVPAGLSLEELSEVRADFIADCDWAVLEKVKAAFQKRDLVFNECHVYDEVVLWN
;
A
#
# COMPACT_ATOMS: atom_id res chain seq x y z
N MET A 1 1.84 -1.64 -17.09
CA MET A 1 0.84 -1.02 -16.21
C MET A 1 0.99 -1.54 -14.79
N LEU A 2 0.88 -0.67 -13.80
CA LEU A 2 0.79 -1.00 -12.39
C LEU A 2 -0.60 -0.63 -11.87
N HIS A 3 -1.27 -1.56 -11.21
CA HIS A 3 -2.55 -1.32 -10.53
C HIS A 3 -2.30 -1.14 -9.03
N ILE A 4 -2.60 0.05 -8.51
CA ILE A 4 -2.61 0.31 -7.08
C ILE A 4 -4.04 0.16 -6.57
N VAL A 5 -4.24 -0.74 -5.61
CA VAL A 5 -5.57 -1.13 -5.12
C VAL A 5 -5.67 -1.07 -3.61
N ASN A 6 -6.89 -0.91 -3.12
CA ASN A 6 -7.19 -0.93 -1.70
C ASN A 6 -7.34 -2.37 -1.16
N GLY A 7 -6.21 -3.02 -0.90
CA GLY A 7 -6.17 -4.32 -0.23
C GLY A 7 -6.18 -5.53 -1.17
N ASP A 8 -5.82 -6.69 -0.62
CA ASP A 8 -5.55 -7.91 -1.40
C ASP A 8 -6.81 -8.51 -2.04
N CYS A 9 -7.98 -8.32 -1.43
CA CYS A 9 -9.25 -8.79 -2.00
C CYS A 9 -9.52 -8.16 -3.38
N ALA A 10 -9.16 -6.89 -3.57
CA ALA A 10 -9.29 -6.23 -4.86
C ALA A 10 -8.26 -6.74 -5.87
N VAL A 11 -7.03 -7.08 -5.44
CA VAL A 11 -6.02 -7.70 -6.30
C VAL A 11 -6.56 -8.98 -6.92
N GLU A 12 -7.11 -9.88 -6.10
CA GLU A 12 -7.63 -11.16 -6.57
C GLU A 12 -8.82 -10.97 -7.52
N ALA A 13 -9.76 -10.08 -7.21
CA ALA A 13 -10.90 -9.81 -8.09
C ALA A 13 -10.47 -9.29 -9.47
N LEU A 14 -9.47 -8.39 -9.53
CA LEU A 14 -8.94 -7.91 -10.80
C LEU A 14 -8.24 -9.02 -11.59
N ARG A 15 -7.44 -9.86 -10.93
CA ARG A 15 -6.78 -11.02 -11.56
C ARG A 15 -7.80 -12.00 -12.13
N GLU A 16 -8.83 -12.34 -11.37
CA GLU A 16 -9.92 -13.23 -11.80
C GLU A 16 -10.71 -12.65 -12.98
N SER A 17 -10.79 -11.32 -13.09
CA SER A 17 -11.41 -10.64 -14.25
C SER A 17 -10.53 -10.61 -15.50
N GLY A 18 -9.30 -11.13 -15.45
CA GLY A 18 -8.36 -11.18 -16.57
C GLY A 18 -7.57 -9.88 -16.77
N ILE A 19 -7.53 -9.00 -15.77
CA ILE A 19 -6.68 -7.81 -15.82
C ILE A 19 -5.22 -8.21 -15.61
N GLU A 20 -4.37 -7.84 -16.55
CA GLU A 20 -2.94 -8.14 -16.55
C GLU A 20 -2.11 -6.93 -16.09
N GLY A 21 -0.99 -7.17 -15.42
CA GLY A 21 -0.07 -6.12 -15.02
C GLY A 21 0.58 -6.38 -13.66
N GLY A 22 1.29 -5.36 -13.15
CA GLY A 22 1.74 -5.32 -11.77
C GLY A 22 0.59 -4.97 -10.84
N PHE A 23 0.63 -5.46 -9.60
CA PHE A 23 -0.34 -5.14 -8.56
C PHE A 23 0.38 -4.68 -7.30
N LEU A 24 -0.06 -3.57 -6.74
CA LEU A 24 0.38 -3.05 -5.46
C LEU A 24 -0.86 -2.84 -4.58
N SER A 25 -0.93 -3.59 -3.50
CA SER A 25 -1.95 -3.47 -2.48
C SER A 25 -1.50 -2.41 -1.46
N TRP A 26 -2.23 -1.31 -1.30
CA TRP A 26 -1.79 -0.20 -0.46
C TRP A 26 -1.82 -0.53 1.04
N ILE A 27 -2.74 -1.42 1.45
CA ILE A 27 -2.87 -2.03 2.80
C ILE A 27 -2.74 -1.07 3.99
N ASP A 28 -3.11 0.20 3.81
CA ASP A 28 -3.13 1.23 4.84
C ASP A 28 -4.44 2.01 4.78
N VAL A 29 -5.19 2.01 5.88
CA VAL A 29 -6.48 2.69 5.99
C VAL A 29 -6.25 4.16 6.30
N LEU A 30 -6.04 4.96 5.26
CA LEU A 30 -5.67 6.38 5.39
C LEU A 30 -6.79 7.32 5.88
N HIS A 31 -8.05 6.85 5.96
CA HIS A 31 -9.14 7.66 6.52
C HIS A 31 -9.20 7.66 8.05
N ASP A 32 -8.48 6.74 8.69
CA ASP A 32 -8.33 6.67 10.14
C ASP A 32 -6.87 6.90 10.55
N GLY A 33 -6.66 7.59 11.67
CA GLY A 33 -5.34 7.86 12.23
C GLY A 33 -4.59 9.03 11.59
N PRO A 34 -3.35 9.28 12.03
CA PRO A 34 -2.57 10.44 11.59
C PRO A 34 -1.98 10.22 10.18
N VAL A 35 -2.04 11.25 9.35
CA VAL A 35 -1.33 11.32 8.05
C VAL A 35 -0.62 12.69 7.97
N PRO A 36 0.45 12.89 8.74
CA PRO A 36 1.13 14.19 8.84
C PRO A 36 1.78 14.55 7.50
N ALA A 37 1.67 15.83 7.12
CA ALA A 37 2.33 16.35 5.93
C ALA A 37 3.83 16.58 6.16
N GLY A 38 4.61 16.56 5.08
CA GLY A 38 6.04 16.91 5.10
C GLY A 38 6.99 15.76 5.45
N LEU A 39 6.47 14.54 5.60
CA LEU A 39 7.27 13.32 5.78
C LEU A 39 7.62 12.67 4.43
N SER A 40 8.74 11.95 4.38
CA SER A 40 9.01 10.99 3.32
C SER A 40 7.99 9.84 3.34
N LEU A 41 7.95 9.03 2.27
CA LEU A 41 7.09 7.84 2.25
C LEU A 41 7.46 6.88 3.37
N GLU A 42 8.75 6.64 3.59
CA GLU A 42 9.27 5.75 4.62
C GLU A 42 8.97 6.27 6.03
N GLU A 43 9.16 7.58 6.27
CA GLU A 43 8.81 8.21 7.56
C GLU A 43 7.30 8.13 7.82
N LEU A 44 6.48 8.35 6.80
CA LEU A 44 5.03 8.18 6.91
C LEU A 44 4.67 6.71 7.17
N SER A 45 5.32 5.75 6.50
CA SER A 45 5.14 4.32 6.72
C SER A 45 5.38 3.93 8.18
N GLU A 46 6.38 4.49 8.86
CA GLU A 46 6.62 4.23 10.28
C GLU A 46 5.46 4.72 11.16
N VAL A 47 5.05 5.99 10.99
CA VAL A 47 3.91 6.58 11.72
C VAL A 47 2.64 5.77 11.53
N ARG A 48 2.39 5.33 10.29
CA ARG A 48 1.21 4.55 9.94
C ARG A 48 1.27 3.12 10.48
N ALA A 49 2.44 2.49 10.47
CA ALA A 49 2.62 1.14 11.01
C ALA A 49 2.40 1.11 12.53
N ASP A 50 2.89 2.12 13.25
CA ASP A 50 2.67 2.27 14.68
C ASP A 50 1.18 2.49 14.99
N PHE A 51 0.48 3.37 14.25
CA PHE A 51 -0.96 3.59 14.42
C PHE A 51 -1.79 2.31 14.22
N ILE A 52 -1.51 1.54 13.16
CA ILE A 52 -2.22 0.28 12.88
C ILE A 52 -2.00 -0.75 14.00
N ALA A 53 -0.79 -0.80 14.55
CA ALA A 53 -0.46 -1.69 15.66
C ALA A 53 -1.14 -1.25 16.97
N ASP A 54 -1.15 0.05 17.27
CA ASP A 54 -1.83 0.63 18.44
C ASP A 54 -3.35 0.38 18.42
N CYS A 55 -3.92 0.21 17.23
CA CYS A 55 -5.33 -0.13 17.05
C CYS A 55 -5.61 -1.65 17.15
N ASP A 56 -4.60 -2.48 17.42
CA ASP A 56 -4.67 -3.95 17.41
C ASP A 56 -5.16 -4.55 16.07
N TRP A 57 -5.04 -3.81 14.95
CA TRP A 57 -5.49 -4.28 13.63
C TRP A 57 -4.51 -5.27 12.99
N ALA A 58 -3.22 -5.11 13.27
CA ALA A 58 -2.17 -6.01 12.80
C ALA A 58 -0.92 -5.93 13.69
N VAL A 59 -0.09 -6.97 13.61
CA VAL A 59 1.20 -7.02 14.32
C VAL A 59 2.18 -6.06 13.67
N LEU A 60 2.77 -5.15 14.47
CA LEU A 60 3.68 -4.09 14.00
C LEU A 60 4.72 -4.55 12.98
N GLU A 61 5.48 -5.61 13.30
CA GLU A 61 6.51 -6.15 12.41
C GLU A 61 5.97 -6.62 11.06
N LYS A 62 4.73 -7.14 11.03
CA LYS A 62 4.09 -7.53 9.78
C LYS A 62 3.70 -6.30 8.95
N VAL A 63 3.20 -5.24 9.60
CA VAL A 63 2.84 -3.99 8.93
C VAL A 63 4.08 -3.33 8.34
N LYS A 64 5.16 -3.20 9.13
CA LYS A 64 6.45 -2.67 8.66
C LYS A 64 7.01 -3.44 7.48
N ALA A 65 7.02 -4.78 7.55
CA ALA A 65 7.49 -5.61 6.45
C ALA A 65 6.62 -5.47 5.19
N ALA A 66 5.31 -5.27 5.35
CA ALA A 66 4.40 -5.09 4.23
C ALA A 66 4.56 -3.70 3.59
N PHE A 67 4.72 -2.65 4.41
CA PHE A 67 5.01 -1.29 3.92
C PHE A 67 6.37 -1.18 3.24
N GLN A 68 7.42 -1.83 3.75
CA GLN A 68 8.71 -1.87 3.05
C GLN A 68 8.58 -2.49 1.64
N LYS A 69 7.82 -3.58 1.50
CA LYS A 69 7.55 -4.17 0.18
C LYS A 69 6.74 -3.23 -0.71
N ARG A 70 5.73 -2.58 -0.16
CA ARG A 70 4.90 -1.59 -0.86
C ARG A 70 5.76 -0.43 -1.37
N ASP A 71 6.60 0.14 -0.50
CA ASP A 71 7.41 1.31 -0.79
C ASP A 71 8.47 1.03 -1.87
N LEU A 72 9.05 -0.19 -1.89
CA LEU A 72 9.92 -0.64 -2.98
C LEU A 72 9.20 -0.61 -4.33
N VAL A 73 8.03 -1.23 -4.43
CA VAL A 73 7.25 -1.26 -5.68
C VAL A 73 6.76 0.14 -6.06
N PHE A 74 6.35 0.95 -5.09
CA PHE A 74 5.89 2.31 -5.32
C PHE A 74 7.02 3.21 -5.84
N ASN A 75 8.21 3.14 -5.26
CA ASN A 75 9.37 3.92 -5.70
C ASN A 75 9.83 3.49 -7.12
N GLU A 76 9.62 2.23 -7.48
CA GLU A 76 9.85 1.72 -8.83
C GLU A 76 8.67 1.95 -9.79
N CYS A 77 7.58 2.61 -9.40
CA CYS A 77 6.39 2.75 -10.26
C CYS A 77 6.66 3.42 -11.62
N HIS A 78 7.73 4.23 -11.70
CA HIS A 78 8.20 4.90 -12.92
C HIS A 78 8.68 3.94 -14.02
N VAL A 79 8.94 2.66 -13.70
CA VAL A 79 9.29 1.64 -14.71
C VAL A 79 8.07 1.15 -15.50
N TYR A 80 6.86 1.45 -15.04
CA TYR A 80 5.63 1.11 -15.73
C TYR A 80 5.17 2.28 -16.61
N ASP A 81 4.71 1.99 -17.83
CA ASP A 81 4.19 3.01 -18.75
C ASP A 81 2.91 3.71 -18.25
N GLU A 82 2.18 3.08 -17.34
CA GLU A 82 0.91 3.56 -16.79
C GLU A 82 0.69 3.05 -15.37
N VAL A 83 0.14 3.92 -14.51
CA VAL A 83 -0.30 3.59 -13.15
C VAL A 83 -1.81 3.86 -13.04
N VAL A 84 -2.57 2.86 -12.62
CA VAL A 84 -4.03 2.94 -12.42
C VAL A 84 -4.32 2.86 -10.93
N LEU A 85 -5.05 3.85 -10.41
CA LEU A 85 -5.52 3.89 -9.03
C LEU A 85 -6.97 3.39 -8.96
N TRP A 86 -7.21 2.38 -8.14
CA TRP A 86 -8.54 1.84 -7.87
C TRP A 86 -8.97 2.22 -6.46
N ASN A 87 -10.17 2.80 -6.32
CA ASN A 87 -10.77 3.22 -5.05
C ASN A 87 -12.00 2.38 -4.71
#